data_AF-A0A971XNW1-F1
#
_entry.id   AF-A0A971XNW1-F1
#
_cell.length_a   1.000
_cell.length_b   1.000
_cell.length_c   1.000
_cell.angle_alpha   90.00
_cell.angle_beta   90.00
_cell.angle_gamma   90.00
#
_symmetry.space_group_name_H-M   'P 1'
#
loop_
_entity.id
_entity.type
_entity.pdbx_description
1 polymer ?
#
loop_
_entity_poly.entity_id
_entity_poly.type
_entity_poly.pdbx_seq_one_letter_code
_entity_poly.pdbx_strand_id
1 'polypeptide(L)' 'MTPEDENTMDRYEGVPVYYTRHFLDVVQDNTVRTALVYLAEETRTGSPRPGYQTKIVEKAREQGFDPAYVKELEQWL' A
#
# COMPACT_ATOMS: atom_id res chain seq x y z
N MET A 1 8.66 -13.77 -3.49
CA MET A 1 7.32 -13.79 -4.08
C MET A 1 7.38 -14.70 -5.28
N THR A 2 6.58 -15.74 -5.25
CA THR A 2 6.41 -16.70 -6.35
C THR A 2 5.17 -16.34 -7.16
N PRO A 3 4.99 -16.88 -8.37
CA PRO A 3 3.74 -16.69 -9.12
C PRO A 3 2.49 -17.17 -8.37
N GLU A 4 2.63 -18.11 -7.44
CA GLU A 4 1.51 -18.57 -6.60
C GLU A 4 1.14 -17.57 -5.49
N ASP A 5 2.15 -16.90 -4.93
CA ASP A 5 1.94 -15.79 -3.99
C ASP A 5 1.19 -14.64 -4.70
N GLU A 6 1.60 -14.29 -5.93
CA GLU A 6 0.94 -13.26 -6.74
C GLU A 6 -0.52 -13.59 -7.00
N ASN A 7 -0.84 -14.83 -7.41
CA ASN A 7 -2.22 -15.27 -7.62
C ASN A 7 -3.05 -15.22 -6.32
N THR A 8 -2.43 -15.46 -5.18
CA THR A 8 -3.10 -15.37 -3.88
C THR A 8 -3.40 -13.92 -3.51
N MET A 9 -2.45 -13.02 -3.75
CA MET A 9 -2.64 -11.59 -3.57
C MET A 9 -3.71 -11.03 -4.52
N ASP A 10 -3.68 -11.41 -5.81
CA ASP A 10 -4.68 -10.97 -6.80
C ASP A 10 -6.11 -11.32 -6.37
N ARG A 11 -6.32 -12.51 -5.78
CA ARG A 11 -7.62 -12.90 -5.20
C ARG A 11 -7.98 -12.10 -3.96
N TYR A 12 -7.02 -11.85 -3.08
CA TYR A 12 -7.24 -11.09 -1.84
C TYR A 12 -7.65 -9.65 -2.13
N GLU A 13 -6.96 -9.02 -3.09
CA GLU A 13 -7.20 -7.64 -3.53
C GLU A 13 -8.40 -7.54 -4.49
N GLY A 14 -8.96 -8.67 -4.92
CA GLY A 14 -10.14 -8.74 -5.78
C GLY A 14 -9.91 -8.14 -7.16
N VAL A 15 -8.74 -8.41 -7.75
CA VAL A 15 -8.40 -8.00 -9.11
C VAL A 15 -9.27 -8.76 -10.13
N PRO A 16 -9.76 -8.10 -11.21
CA PRO A 16 -9.62 -6.68 -11.55
C PRO A 16 -10.81 -5.82 -11.08
N VAL A 17 -11.62 -6.29 -10.13
CA VAL A 17 -12.90 -5.65 -9.78
C VAL A 17 -12.71 -4.45 -8.82
N TYR A 18 -11.87 -4.60 -7.79
CA TYR A 18 -11.65 -3.53 -6.80
C TYR A 18 -10.33 -2.80 -7.01
N TYR A 19 -9.29 -3.53 -7.41
CA TYR A 19 -7.96 -3.02 -7.64
C TYR A 19 -7.41 -3.52 -8.99
N THR A 20 -6.49 -2.76 -9.56
CA THR A 20 -5.64 -3.19 -10.66
C THR A 20 -4.22 -3.38 -10.21
N ARG A 21 -3.56 -4.34 -10.85
CA ARG A 21 -2.17 -4.72 -10.57
C ARG A 21 -1.23 -3.91 -11.45
N HIS A 22 -0.21 -3.29 -10.84
CA HIS A 22 0.81 -2.51 -11.53
C HIS A 22 2.22 -2.90 -11.06
N PHE A 23 3.20 -2.74 -11.94
CA PHE A 23 4.61 -2.78 -11.58
C PHE A 23 5.15 -1.35 -11.64
N LEU A 24 5.60 -0.82 -10.50
CA LEU A 24 6.15 0.53 -10.38
C LEU A 24 7.61 0.47 -9.96
N ASP A 25 8.42 1.31 -10.57
CA ASP A 25 9.79 1.53 -10.12
C ASP A 25 9.80 2.45 -8.91
N VAL A 26 10.41 1.97 -7.82
CA VAL A 26 10.57 2.70 -6.56
C VAL A 26 12.05 2.83 -6.23
N VAL A 27 12.42 3.93 -5.58
CA VAL A 27 13.78 4.14 -5.10
C VAL A 27 13.87 3.69 -3.65
N GLN A 28 14.76 2.74 -3.37
CA GLN A 28 15.09 2.29 -2.04
C GLN A 28 16.61 2.32 -1.88
N ASP A 29 17.13 3.04 -0.89
CA ASP A 29 18.57 3.16 -0.61
C ASP A 29 19.39 3.55 -1.86
N ASN A 30 18.89 4.56 -2.59
CA ASN A 30 19.49 5.05 -3.83
C ASN A 30 19.58 4.02 -4.97
N THR A 31 18.81 2.93 -4.86
CA THR A 31 18.70 1.86 -5.87
C THR A 31 17.27 1.79 -6.38
N VAL A 32 17.09 1.72 -7.69
CA VAL A 32 15.77 1.50 -8.29
C VAL A 32 15.40 0.02 -8.18
N ARG A 33 14.18 -0.25 -7.72
CA ARG A 33 13.59 -1.60 -7.63
C ARG A 33 12.18 -1.57 -8.21
N THR A 34 11.81 -2.61 -8.94
CA THR A 34 10.45 -2.77 -9.43
C THR A 34 9.60 -3.45 -8.36
N ALA A 35 8.51 -2.80 -7.94
CA ALA A 35 7.57 -3.29 -6.94
C ALA A 35 6.23 -3.62 -7.59
N LEU A 36 5.62 -4.74 -7.17
CA LEU A 36 4.24 -5.07 -7.47
C LEU A 36 3.33 -4.28 -6.52
N VAL A 37 2.39 -3.52 -7.06
CA VAL A 37 1.43 -2.71 -6.29
C VAL A 37 0.00 -2.90 -6.80
N TYR A 38 -0.97 -2.68 -5.91
CA TYR A 38 -2.39 -2.73 -6.23
C TYR A 38 -2.99 -1.33 -6.06
N LEU A 39 -3.58 -0.80 -7.12
CA LEU A 39 -4.17 0.54 -7.14
C LEU A 39 -5.69 0.44 -7.33
N ALA A 40 -6.45 1.11 -6.47
CA ALA A 40 -7.91 1.12 -6.57
C ALA A 40 -8.32 1.88 -7.85
N GLU A 41 -9.30 1.35 -8.60
CA GLU A 41 -9.85 2.05 -9.77
C GLU A 41 -10.89 3.11 -9.37
N GLU A 42 -11.56 2.92 -8.24
CA GLU A 42 -12.57 3.85 -7.73
C GLU A 42 -11.90 5.06 -7.05
N THR A 43 -12.18 6.27 -7.57
CA THR A 43 -11.65 7.53 -7.03
C THR A 43 -12.55 8.17 -5.97
N ARG A 44 -13.69 7.56 -5.63
CA ARG A 44 -14.58 8.09 -4.59
C ARG A 44 -13.94 7.96 -3.22
N THR A 45 -13.75 9.08 -2.55
CA THR A 45 -13.29 9.13 -1.17
C THR A 45 -14.33 8.51 -0.24
N GLY A 46 -13.92 7.56 0.59
CA GLY A 46 -14.74 6.97 1.65
C GLY A 46 -14.06 7.09 3.01
N SER A 47 -14.82 6.89 4.08
CA SER A 47 -14.25 6.80 5.43
C SER A 47 -13.65 5.41 5.63
N PRO A 48 -12.36 5.29 6.01
CA PRO A 48 -11.77 4.00 6.32
C PRO A 48 -12.47 3.36 7.52
N ARG A 49 -12.39 2.02 7.61
CA ARG A 49 -12.91 1.30 8.78
C ARG A 49 -12.22 1.81 10.06
N PRO A 50 -12.93 1.91 11.19
CA PRO A 50 -12.33 2.34 12.45
C PRO A 50 -11.03 1.55 12.76
N GLY A 51 -9.97 2.27 13.08
CA GLY A 51 -8.65 1.71 13.39
C GLY A 51 -7.81 1.27 12.18
N TYR A 52 -8.30 1.37 10.95
CA TYR A 52 -7.51 1.04 9.76
C TYR A 52 -6.33 2.00 9.59
N GLN A 53 -6.58 3.32 9.67
CA GLN A 53 -5.52 4.32 9.57
C GLN A 53 -4.49 4.19 10.70
N THR A 54 -4.94 3.92 11.93
CA THR A 54 -4.05 3.69 13.08
C THR A 54 -3.06 2.56 12.80
N LYS A 55 -3.53 1.43 12.25
CA LYS A 55 -2.66 0.31 11.88
C LYS A 55 -1.64 0.68 10.80
N ILE A 56 -2.01 1.52 9.83
CA ILE A 56 -1.07 2.01 8.80
C ILE A 56 0.03 2.85 9.44
N VAL A 57 -0.33 3.82 10.29
CA VAL A 57 0.64 4.68 10.98
C VAL A 57 1.57 3.87 11.88
N GLU A 58 1.03 2.93 12.66
CA GLU A 58 1.82 2.04 13.52
C GLU A 58 2.84 1.22 12.70
N LYS A 59 2.40 0.62 11.58
CA LYS A 59 3.32 -0.13 10.71
C LYS A 59 4.38 0.75 10.06
N ALA A 60 4.06 1.97 9.63
CA ALA A 60 5.04 2.89 9.07
C ALA A 60 6.14 3.23 10.11
N ARG A 61 5.75 3.45 11.38
CA ARG A 61 6.69 3.68 12.49
C ARG A 61 7.56 2.46 12.77
N GLU A 62 6.97 1.27 12.89
CA GLU A 62 7.70 0.02 13.14
C GLU A 62 8.74 -0.30 12.05
N GLN A 63 8.44 0.04 10.79
CA GLN A 63 9.33 -0.16 9.65
C GLN A 63 10.35 0.96 9.46
N GLY A 64 10.35 2.00 10.32
CA GLY A 64 11.34 3.08 10.29
C GLY A 64 11.19 4.03 9.10
N PHE A 65 9.96 4.27 8.63
CA PHE A 65 9.70 5.26 7.58
C PHE A 65 10.09 6.67 8.06
N ASP A 66 10.35 7.56 7.09
CA ASP A 66 10.72 8.96 7.38
C ASP A 66 9.72 9.61 8.36
N PRO A 67 10.19 10.23 9.46
CA PRO A 67 9.31 10.84 10.45
C PRO A 67 8.37 11.92 9.89
N ALA A 68 8.78 12.66 8.85
CA ALA A 68 7.94 13.64 8.19
C ALA A 68 6.79 12.98 7.42
N TYR A 69 7.07 11.85 6.76
CA TYR A 69 6.05 11.05 6.08
C TYR A 69 5.07 10.41 7.06
N VAL A 70 5.57 9.87 8.18
CA VAL A 70 4.69 9.34 9.26
C VAL A 70 3.76 10.44 9.79
N LYS A 71 4.29 11.65 10.00
CA LYS A 71 3.50 12.81 10.44
C LYS A 71 2.43 13.23 9.42
N GLU A 72 2.69 13.03 8.12
CA GLU A 72 1.68 13.27 7.09
C GLU A 72 0.55 12.24 7.19
N LEU A 73 0.87 10.94 7.33
CA LEU A 73 -0.12 9.88 7.50
C LEU A 73 -1.00 10.07 8.74
N GLU A 74 -0.47 10.64 9.82
CA GLU A 74 -1.22 10.95 11.04
C GLU A 74 -2.33 11.99 10.85
N GLN A 75 -2.23 12.84 9.81
CA GLN A 75 -3.24 13.86 9.54
C GLN A 75 -4.55 13.27 9.01
N TRP A 76 -4.55 11.99 8.64
CA TRP A 76 -5.71 11.28 8.08
C TRP A 76 -6.39 10.39 9.14
N LEU A 77 -5.96 10.46 10.40
CA LEU A 77 -6.61 9.80 11.54
C LEU A 77 -8.00 10.37 11.82
#